data_AF-A0AAV4KBB3-F1
#
_entry.id   AF-A0AAV4KBB3-F1
#
_cell.length_a   1.000
_cell.length_b   1.000
_cell.length_c   1.000
_cell.angle_alpha   90.00
_cell.angle_beta   90.00
_cell.angle_gamma   90.00
#
_symmetry.space_group_name_H-M   'P 1'
#
loop_
_entity.id
_entity.type
_entity.pdbx_description
1 polymer ?
#
loop_
_entity_poly.entity_id
_entity_poly.type
_entity_poly.pdbx_seq_one_letter_code
_entity_poly.pdbx_strand_id
1 'polypeptide(L)'
;MEFAVARTAHHPSLARRRSPADWLPGDPHHAVVLYDLRYDAGDLAEAAREARRPRPRPVRRAVAVHSLPRHRWDKTVAHRAAEQERRARQLLRKRVGTVLGLVNTPDGVLDLAAAESVDVPPARHRHSGVWMA
;
A
#
# COMPACT_ATOMS: atom_id res chain seq x y z
N MET A 1 -20.35 -0.38 30.31
CA MET A 1 -19.09 -0.43 29.54
C MET A 1 -19.45 -0.19 28.09
N GLU A 2 -19.34 1.05 27.61
CA GLU A 2 -19.73 1.45 26.26
C GLU A 2 -18.49 1.95 25.52
N PHE A 3 -18.11 1.25 24.45
CA PHE A 3 -17.03 1.64 23.58
C PHE A 3 -17.55 2.69 22.59
N ALA A 4 -17.02 3.91 22.66
CA ALA A 4 -17.33 4.95 21.69
C ALA A 4 -16.75 4.57 20.32
N VAL A 5 -17.63 4.18 19.41
CA VAL A 5 -17.33 3.87 18.00
C VAL A 5 -16.64 5.06 17.34
N ALA A 6 -15.47 4.81 16.75
CA ALA A 6 -14.74 5.77 15.94
C ALA A 6 -15.65 6.26 14.79
N ARG A 7 -15.97 7.55 14.77
CA ARG A 7 -16.87 8.14 13.78
C ARG A 7 -16.20 8.14 12.41
N THR A 8 -16.90 7.49 11.49
CA THR A 8 -16.71 7.38 10.04
C THR A 8 -16.22 8.68 9.41
N ALA A 9 -15.18 8.60 8.59
CA ALA A 9 -14.81 9.69 7.69
C ALA A 9 -16.02 10.02 6.80
N HIS A 10 -16.59 11.21 6.96
CA HIS A 10 -17.69 11.66 6.09
C HIS A 10 -17.17 11.71 4.66
N HIS A 11 -17.69 10.84 3.79
CA HIS A 11 -17.47 10.96 2.36
C HIS A 11 -17.97 12.33 1.92
N PRO A 12 -17.15 13.14 1.21
CA PRO A 12 -17.60 14.41 0.67
C PRO A 12 -18.75 14.16 -0.31
N SER A 13 -19.75 15.05 -0.29
CA SER A 13 -20.92 14.92 -1.17
C SER A 13 -20.50 14.95 -2.64
N LEU A 14 -21.17 14.14 -3.47
CA LEU A 14 -20.90 14.03 -4.90
C LEU A 14 -20.97 15.39 -5.62
N ALA A 15 -21.76 16.33 -5.09
CA ALA A 15 -21.96 17.67 -5.64
C ALA A 15 -20.72 18.60 -5.56
N ARG A 16 -19.69 18.26 -4.76
CA ARG A 16 -18.43 19.04 -4.69
C ARG A 16 -17.27 18.38 -5.46
N ARG A 17 -17.53 17.31 -6.20
CA ARG A 17 -16.49 16.69 -7.03
C ARG A 17 -16.26 17.56 -8.27
N ARG A 18 -15.03 18.03 -8.47
CA ARG A 18 -14.60 18.60 -9.75
C ARG A 18 -14.79 17.57 -10.85
N SER A 19 -15.24 18.04 -12.02
CA SER A 19 -15.38 17.19 -13.20
C SER A 19 -14.03 16.57 -13.56
N PRO A 20 -13.96 15.27 -13.92
CA PRO A 20 -12.74 14.62 -14.42
C PRO A 20 -12.03 15.36 -15.57
N ALA A 21 -12.74 16.23 -16.29
CA ALA A 21 -12.19 17.06 -17.37
C ALA A 21 -11.34 18.25 -16.88
N ASP A 22 -11.49 18.69 -15.63
CA ASP A 22 -10.88 19.92 -15.10
C ASP A 22 -9.56 19.69 -14.35
N TRP A 23 -9.02 18.47 -14.40
CA TRP A 23 -7.84 18.07 -13.62
C TRP A 23 -6.54 18.30 -14.37
N LEU A 24 -5.65 19.15 -13.84
CA LEU A 24 -4.28 19.26 -14.32
C LEU A 24 -3.41 18.12 -13.75
N PRO A 25 -2.37 17.66 -14.47
CA PRO A 25 -1.41 16.71 -13.93
C PRO A 25 -0.78 17.23 -12.62
N GLY A 26 -0.93 16.48 -11.54
CA GLY A 26 -0.41 16.84 -10.21
C GLY A 26 -1.44 17.43 -9.24
N ASP A 27 -2.64 17.81 -9.73
CA ASP A 27 -3.70 18.33 -8.87
C ASP A 27 -4.19 17.26 -7.86
N PRO A 28 -4.56 17.69 -6.62
CA PRO A 28 -5.06 16.77 -5.62
C PRO A 28 -6.50 16.35 -5.90
N HIS A 29 -6.71 15.08 -6.24
CA HIS A 29 -8.02 14.45 -6.47
C HIS A 29 -9.12 14.87 -5.49
N HIS A 30 -8.80 15.13 -4.22
CA HIS A 30 -9.70 15.85 -3.34
C HIS A 30 -8.92 16.62 -2.26
N ALA A 31 -9.36 17.83 -1.92
CA ALA A 31 -8.90 18.53 -0.72
C ALA A 31 -9.93 18.36 0.40
N VAL A 32 -9.57 17.67 1.48
CA VAL A 32 -10.43 17.52 2.66
C VAL A 32 -9.93 18.41 3.79
N VAL A 33 -10.87 19.00 4.52
CA VAL A 33 -10.59 19.64 5.81
C VAL A 33 -10.89 18.61 6.90
N LEU A 34 -9.87 18.18 7.63
CA LEU A 34 -9.99 17.30 8.78
C LEU A 34 -9.97 18.12 10.07
N TYR A 35 -10.71 17.65 11.06
CA TYR A 35 -10.69 18.18 12.42
C TYR A 35 -10.09 17.11 13.33
N ASP A 36 -8.87 17.34 13.79
CA ASP A 36 -8.20 16.48 14.76
C ASP A 36 -8.49 16.98 16.17
N LEU A 37 -8.48 16.09 17.16
CA LEU A 37 -8.59 16.46 18.58
C LEU A 37 -7.22 16.25 19.23
N ARG A 38 -6.59 17.33 19.70
CA ARG A 38 -5.26 17.26 20.34
C ARG A 38 -5.31 17.72 21.78
N TYR A 39 -4.48 17.08 22.60
CA TYR A 39 -4.22 17.50 23.96
C TYR A 39 -2.91 18.30 23.98
N ASP A 40 -2.93 19.47 24.59
CA ASP A 40 -1.72 20.19 24.97
C ASP A 40 -1.21 19.65 26.31
N ALA A 41 0.10 19.64 26.52
CA ALA A 41 0.72 19.27 27.78
C ALA A 41 0.20 20.14 28.94
N GLY A 42 -0.05 21.43 28.69
CA GLY A 42 -0.64 22.33 29.68
C GLY A 42 -2.07 21.94 30.08
N ASP A 43 -2.91 21.60 29.09
CA ASP A 43 -4.30 21.17 29.33
C ASP A 43 -4.36 19.85 30.10
N LEU A 44 -3.42 18.94 29.84
CA LEU A 44 -3.29 17.67 30.58
C LEU A 44 -2.86 17.91 32.02
N ALA A 45 -1.87 18.78 32.26
CA ALA A 45 -1.36 19.10 33.58
C ALA A 45 -2.42 19.82 34.44
N GLU A 46 -3.17 20.75 33.86
CA GLU A 46 -4.29 21.42 34.53
C GLU A 46 -5.42 20.44 34.87
N ALA A 47 -5.83 19.59 33.93
CA ALA A 47 -6.86 18.60 34.19
C ALA A 47 -6.47 17.62 35.31
N ALA A 48 -5.19 17.24 35.36
CA ALA A 48 -4.65 16.42 36.46
C ALA A 48 -4.69 17.15 37.81
N ARG A 49 -4.28 18.44 37.86
CA ARG A 49 -4.37 19.26 39.08
C ARG A 49 -5.81 19.40 39.59
N GLU A 50 -6.76 19.53 38.68
CA GLU A 50 -8.18 19.73 39.00
C GLU A 50 -8.96 18.41 39.14
N ALA A 51 -8.27 17.25 39.12
CA ALA A 51 -8.86 15.92 39.20
C ALA A 51 -10.03 15.71 38.23
N ARG A 52 -9.96 16.34 37.05
CA ARG A 52 -10.99 16.27 36.01
C ARG A 52 -10.46 15.61 34.75
N ARG A 53 -11.39 15.20 33.88
CA ARG A 53 -11.05 14.68 32.56
C ARG A 53 -10.50 15.81 31.67
N PRO A 54 -9.35 15.63 30.98
CA PRO A 54 -8.85 16.60 30.02
C PRO A 54 -9.78 16.72 28.81
N ARG A 55 -9.93 17.93 28.29
CA ARG A 55 -10.76 18.23 27.12
C ARG A 55 -9.84 18.51 25.93
N PRO A 56 -9.90 17.74 24.84
CA PRO A 56 -9.04 17.99 23.69
C PRO A 56 -9.50 19.22 22.90
N ARG A 57 -8.55 19.92 22.30
CA ARG A 57 -8.80 21.07 21.43
C ARG A 57 -8.95 20.62 19.97
N PRO A 58 -9.92 21.16 19.22
CA PRO A 58 -10.04 20.89 17.79
C PRO A 58 -8.94 21.62 17.02
N VAL A 59 -8.24 20.88 16.16
CA VAL A 59 -7.23 21.38 15.24
C VAL A 59 -7.72 21.14 13.82
N ARG A 60 -7.92 22.21 13.07
CA ARG A 60 -8.34 22.15 11.67
C ARG A 60 -7.11 21.97 10.77
N ARG A 61 -7.10 20.91 9.97
CA ARG A 61 -6.03 20.61 9.01
C ARG A 61 -6.58 20.45 7.60
N ALA A 62 -6.04 21.23 6.66
CA ALA A 62 -6.28 21.00 5.23
C ALA A 62 -5.35 19.88 4.74
N VAL A 63 -5.90 18.86 4.10
CA VAL A 63 -5.15 17.74 3.53
C VAL A 63 -5.49 17.59 2.07
N ALA A 64 -4.46 17.68 1.23
CA ALA A 64 -4.53 17.36 -0.18
C ALA A 64 -4.42 15.82 -0.35
N VAL A 65 -5.47 15.20 -0.90
CA VAL A 65 -5.47 13.79 -1.29
C VAL A 65 -5.18 13.74 -2.77
N HIS A 66 -3.98 13.26 -3.11
CA HIS A 66 -3.60 13.03 -4.50
C HIS A 66 -4.11 11.65 -4.95
N SER A 67 -4.69 11.58 -6.15
CA SER A 67 -4.96 10.29 -6.80
C SER A 67 -3.62 9.68 -7.22
N LEU A 68 -3.29 8.53 -6.65
CA LEU A 68 -2.28 7.65 -7.24
C LEU A 68 -2.76 7.22 -8.64
N PRO A 69 -1.87 6.90 -9.58
CA PRO A 69 -2.25 6.52 -10.95
C PRO A 69 -3.33 5.42 -11.02
N ARG A 70 -3.38 4.49 -10.06
CA ARG A 70 -4.43 3.45 -9.91
C ARG A 70 -5.83 4.01 -9.77
N HIS A 71 -5.96 5.20 -9.19
CA HIS A 71 -7.26 5.84 -8.98
C HIS A 71 -7.80 6.48 -10.26
N ARG A 72 -6.95 6.67 -11.28
CA ARG A 72 -7.36 7.12 -12.61
C ARG A 72 -7.88 5.98 -13.49
N TRP A 73 -8.08 4.78 -12.93
CA TRP A 73 -8.51 3.59 -13.68
C TRP A 73 -7.59 3.27 -14.87
N ASP A 74 -6.34 3.76 -14.83
CA ASP A 74 -5.35 3.46 -15.86
C ASP A 74 -4.87 2.02 -15.65
N LYS A 75 -5.51 1.10 -16.38
CA LYS A 75 -5.20 -0.33 -16.32
C LYS A 75 -3.84 -0.65 -16.93
N THR A 76 -3.18 0.27 -17.62
CA THR A 76 -1.93 -0.03 -18.35
C THR A 76 -0.79 -0.37 -17.40
N VAL A 77 -0.66 0.35 -16.28
CA VAL A 77 0.42 0.09 -15.30
C VAL A 77 0.14 -1.20 -14.54
N ALA A 78 -1.11 -1.43 -14.13
CA ALA A 78 -1.52 -2.69 -13.52
C ALA A 78 -1.32 -3.90 -14.46
N HIS A 79 -1.63 -3.76 -15.75
CA HIS A 79 -1.43 -4.79 -16.75
C HIS A 79 0.06 -5.10 -16.95
N ARG A 80 0.89 -4.07 -17.15
CA ARG A 80 2.35 -4.22 -17.29
C ARG A 80 2.98 -4.87 -16.04
N ALA A 81 2.52 -4.50 -14.85
CA ALA A 81 2.97 -5.12 -13.60
C ALA A 81 2.60 -6.61 -13.56
N ALA A 82 1.36 -6.97 -13.93
CA ALA A 82 0.90 -8.35 -13.98
C ALA A 82 1.66 -9.20 -15.01
N GLU A 83 1.96 -8.63 -16.19
CA GLU A 83 2.75 -9.31 -17.22
C GLU A 83 4.19 -9.57 -16.76
N GLN A 84 4.85 -8.57 -16.18
CA GLN A 84 6.21 -8.71 -15.66
C GLN A 84 6.28 -9.76 -14.54
N GLU A 85 5.30 -9.74 -13.63
CA GLU A 85 5.17 -10.74 -12.56
C GLU A 85 4.97 -12.16 -13.14
N ARG A 86 4.12 -12.31 -14.17
CA ARG A 86 3.93 -13.60 -14.84
C ARG A 86 5.21 -14.11 -15.48
N ARG A 87 5.96 -13.24 -16.18
CA ARG A 87 7.25 -13.58 -16.80
C ARG A 87 8.28 -14.01 -15.75
N ALA A 88 8.38 -13.28 -14.63
CA ALA A 88 9.27 -13.63 -13.54
C ALA A 88 8.95 -15.02 -12.94
N ARG A 89 7.66 -15.33 -12.72
CA ARG A 89 7.23 -16.65 -12.24
C ARG A 89 7.52 -17.78 -13.23
N GLN A 90 7.31 -17.54 -14.52
CA GLN A 90 7.63 -18.52 -15.56
C GLN A 90 9.14 -18.81 -15.61
N LEU A 91 9.97 -17.76 -15.53
CA LEU A 91 11.42 -17.92 -15.50
C LEU A 91 11.87 -18.68 -14.26
N LEU A 92 11.33 -18.36 -13.08
CA LEU A 92 11.60 -19.10 -11.85
C LEU A 92 11.26 -20.59 -12.01
N ARG A 93 10.04 -20.91 -12.48
CA ARG A 93 9.60 -22.30 -12.68
C ARG A 93 10.52 -23.06 -13.62
N LYS A 94 10.96 -22.43 -14.71
CA LYS A 94 11.91 -23.04 -15.65
C LYS A 94 13.22 -23.40 -14.96
N ARG A 95 13.80 -22.46 -14.21
CA ARG A 95 15.09 -22.66 -13.51
C ARG A 95 14.99 -23.72 -12.41
N VAL A 96 13.94 -23.68 -11.61
CA VAL A 96 13.67 -24.70 -10.58
C VAL A 96 13.45 -26.08 -11.22
N GLY A 97 12.74 -26.14 -12.35
CA GLY A 97 12.58 -27.39 -13.12
C GLY A 97 13.92 -27.97 -13.60
N THR A 98 14.85 -27.12 -14.04
CA THR A 98 16.21 -27.55 -14.40
C THR A 98 16.95 -28.12 -13.18
N VAL A 99 16.91 -27.46 -12.03
CA VAL A 99 17.49 -27.99 -10.78
C VAL A 99 16.90 -29.35 -10.44
N LEU A 100 15.57 -29.48 -10.46
CA LEU A 100 14.89 -30.74 -10.18
C LEU A 100 15.30 -31.86 -11.15
N GLY A 101 15.53 -31.55 -12.42
CA GLY A 101 16.01 -32.52 -13.40
C GLY A 101 17.44 -32.99 -13.15
N LEU A 102 18.31 -32.11 -12.65
CA LEU A 102 19.70 -32.45 -12.30
C LEU A 102 19.79 -33.24 -10.99
N VAL A 103 18.91 -32.91 -10.04
CA VAL A 103 18.82 -33.52 -8.71
C VAL A 103 18.20 -34.92 -8.76
N ASN A 104 17.17 -35.13 -9.59
CA ASN A 104 16.45 -36.41 -9.68
C ASN A 104 17.01 -37.32 -10.78
N THR A 105 18.29 -37.69 -10.72
CA THR A 105 18.84 -38.70 -11.64
C THR A 105 18.15 -40.06 -11.44
N PRO A 106 18.03 -40.91 -12.49
CA PRO A 106 17.33 -42.20 -12.40
C PRO A 106 17.88 -43.13 -11.32
N ASP A 107 19.15 -42.94 -10.97
CA ASP A 107 19.91 -43.78 -10.03
C ASP A 107 19.78 -43.27 -8.58
N GLY A 108 19.04 -42.18 -8.36
CA GLY A 108 18.80 -41.58 -7.04
C GLY A 108 19.98 -40.81 -6.46
N VAL A 109 21.06 -40.60 -7.23
CA VAL A 109 22.24 -39.87 -6.78
C VAL A 109 22.11 -38.39 -7.11
N LEU A 110 22.13 -37.57 -6.06
CA LEU A 110 22.05 -36.11 -6.15
C LEU A 110 23.38 -35.52 -6.64
N ASP A 111 23.39 -34.93 -7.84
CA ASP A 111 24.52 -34.12 -8.31
C ASP A 111 24.38 -32.67 -7.79
N LEU A 112 24.88 -32.45 -6.57
CA LEU A 112 24.84 -31.15 -5.90
C LEU A 112 25.68 -30.09 -6.64
N ALA A 113 26.79 -30.48 -7.26
CA ALA A 113 27.64 -29.56 -7.99
C ALA A 113 26.94 -29.02 -9.26
N ALA A 114 26.22 -29.89 -9.97
CA ALA A 114 25.37 -29.47 -11.08
C ALA A 114 24.21 -28.57 -10.62
N ALA A 115 23.59 -28.87 -9.46
CA ALA A 115 22.52 -28.04 -8.90
C ALA A 115 23.01 -26.63 -8.54
N GLU A 116 24.19 -26.50 -7.92
CA GLU A 116 24.81 -25.22 -7.55
C GLU A 116 25.18 -24.35 -8.76
N SER A 117 25.39 -24.97 -9.93
CA SER A 117 25.65 -24.24 -11.18
C SER A 117 24.44 -23.45 -11.71
N VAL A 118 23.22 -23.74 -11.23
CA VAL A 118 22.00 -23.08 -11.68
C VAL A 118 21.67 -21.92 -10.75
N ASP A 119 21.93 -20.69 -11.21
CA ASP A 119 21.56 -19.49 -10.46
C ASP A 119 20.02 -19.26 -10.48
N VAL A 120 19.39 -19.52 -9.33
CA VAL A 120 17.98 -19.24 -9.07
C VAL A 120 17.87 -18.00 -8.16
N PRO A 121 17.74 -16.79 -8.72
CA PRO A 121 17.61 -15.59 -7.93
C PRO A 121 16.30 -15.62 -7.13
N PRO A 122 16.27 -14.98 -5.95
CA PRO A 122 15.04 -14.89 -5.16
C PRO A 122 13.95 -14.23 -5.99
N ALA A 123 12.76 -14.84 -6.02
CA ALA A 123 11.60 -14.26 -6.67
C ALA A 123 11.18 -12.99 -5.92
N ARG A 124 11.66 -11.84 -6.41
CA ARG A 124 11.20 -10.53 -5.95
C ARG A 124 9.87 -10.23 -6.62
N HIS A 125 8.79 -10.69 -6.00
CA HIS A 125 7.43 -10.28 -6.39
C HIS A 125 7.34 -8.76 -6.23
N ARG A 126 7.25 -8.03 -7.34
CA ARG A 126 7.12 -6.57 -7.31
C ARG A 126 5.69 -6.18 -6.98
N HIS A 127 5.22 -6.56 -5.80
CA HIS A 127 3.92 -6.12 -5.28
C HIS A 127 3.81 -4.59 -5.24
N SER A 128 4.94 -3.88 -5.08
CA SER A 128 4.98 -2.42 -5.14
C SER A 128 4.55 -1.85 -6.49
N GLY A 129 4.74 -2.57 -7.59
CA GLY A 129 4.31 -2.14 -8.92
C GLY A 129 2.80 -2.03 -9.05
N VAL A 130 2.04 -2.91 -8.36
CA VAL A 130 0.57 -2.84 -8.29
C VAL A 130 0.11 -1.71 -7.36
N TRP A 131 0.87 -1.43 -6.30
CA TRP A 131 0.55 -0.36 -5.34
C TRP A 131 0.86 1.05 -5.87
N MET A 132 1.90 1.17 -6.70
CA MET A 132 2.39 2.41 -7.34
C MET A 132 1.82 2.63 -8.75
N ALA A 133 1.12 1.63 -9.30
CA ALA A 133 0.31 1.74 -10.51
C ALA A 133 -0.86 2.69 -10.35
#